data_AF-A0A0N4YR48-F1
#
_entry.id   AF-A0A0N4YR48-F1
#
_cell.length_a   1.000
_cell.length_b   1.000
_cell.length_c   1.000
_cell.angle_alpha   90.00
_cell.angle_beta   90.00
_cell.angle_gamma   90.00
#
_symmetry.space_group_name_H-M   'P 1'
#
loop_
_entity.id
_entity.type
_entity.pdbx_description
1 polymer ?
#
loop_
_entity_poly.entity_id
_entity_poly.type
_entity_poly.pdbx_seq_one_letter_code
_entity_poly.pdbx_strand_id
1 'polypeptide(L)'
;MPKEQYMCQLCANHGVFNQPKKGHKQKCPHRNCICSLCALNTKRRALDQIERQLKNASNEVKGEVIATTACDGTVTSGHLAVLM
;
A
#
# COMPACT_ATOMS: atom_id res chain seq x y z
N MET A 1 8.36 15.05 5.44
CA MET A 1 8.78 14.02 6.41
C MET A 1 10.27 13.78 6.20
N PRO A 2 11.14 13.93 7.22
CA PRO A 2 12.59 13.74 7.05
C PRO A 2 12.84 12.33 6.53
N LYS A 3 13.80 12.16 5.62
CA LYS A 3 14.19 10.86 5.06
C LYS A 3 14.78 10.02 6.19
N GLU A 4 13.94 9.20 6.80
CA GLU A 4 14.30 8.25 7.83
C GLU A 4 15.47 7.39 7.31
N GLN A 5 16.59 7.44 8.02
CA GLN A 5 17.80 6.73 7.64
C GLN A 5 17.45 5.24 7.48
N TYR A 6 17.72 4.68 6.29
CA TYR A 6 17.21 3.36 5.90
C TYR A 6 18.03 2.23 6.57
N MET A 7 17.76 2.01 7.86
CA MET A 7 18.48 1.05 8.71
C MET A 7 17.73 -0.28 8.81
N CYS A 8 18.44 -1.32 9.24
CA CYS A 8 17.85 -2.65 9.41
C CYS A 8 16.97 -2.68 10.67
N GLN A 9 15.65 -2.70 10.48
CA GLN A 9 14.70 -2.70 11.61
C GLN A 9 14.84 -3.92 12.54
N LEU A 10 15.25 -5.08 12.02
CA LEU A 10 15.50 -6.27 12.84
C LEU A 10 16.65 -6.01 13.82
N CYS A 11 17.74 -5.38 13.37
CA CYS A 11 18.86 -4.98 14.24
C CYS A 11 18.46 -3.89 15.23
N ALA A 12 17.68 -2.90 14.78
CA ALA A 12 17.18 -1.83 15.64
C ALA A 12 16.34 -2.37 16.81
N ASN A 13 15.52 -3.39 16.58
CA ASN A 13 14.75 -4.07 17.63
C ASN A 13 15.61 -4.73 18.72
N HIS A 14 16.90 -4.95 18.45
CA HIS A 14 17.89 -5.49 19.38
C HIS A 14 18.92 -4.44 19.84
N GLY A 15 18.65 -3.15 19.62
CA GLY A 15 19.52 -2.05 20.04
C GLY A 15 20.69 -1.77 19.09
N VAL A 16 20.74 -2.43 17.92
CA VAL A 16 21.81 -2.24 16.94
C VAL A 16 21.32 -1.33 15.81
N PHE A 17 21.66 -0.05 15.88
CA PHE A 17 21.18 0.95 14.93
C PHE A 17 22.12 1.17 13.73
N ASN A 18 23.42 0.92 13.86
CA ASN A 18 24.43 1.25 12.82
C ASN A 18 24.44 0.33 11.58
N GLN A 19 23.38 -0.45 11.33
CA GLN A 19 23.32 -1.43 10.24
C GLN A 19 22.51 -0.89 9.06
N PRO A 20 23.18 -0.45 7.96
CA PRO A 20 22.48 0.01 6.76
C PRO A 20 21.74 -1.15 6.11
N LYS A 21 20.52 -0.92 5.64
CA LYS A 21 19.68 -2.00 5.10
C LYS A 21 20.15 -2.50 3.72
N LYS A 22 20.89 -1.68 2.96
CA LYS A 22 21.49 -2.08 1.67
C LYS A 22 22.59 -3.12 1.92
N GLY A 23 22.48 -4.30 1.29
CA GLY A 23 23.48 -5.40 1.42
C GLY A 23 23.42 -6.20 2.74
N HIS A 24 22.78 -5.68 3.79
CA HIS A 24 22.73 -6.34 5.09
C HIS A 24 21.70 -7.47 5.19
N LYS A 25 20.64 -7.48 4.35
CA LYS A 25 19.50 -8.42 4.49
C LYS A 25 19.89 -9.89 4.65
N GLN A 26 20.86 -10.39 3.89
CA GLN A 26 21.27 -11.81 3.95
C GLN A 26 22.24 -12.11 5.09
N LYS A 27 22.99 -11.10 5.54
CA LYS A 27 23.99 -11.21 6.62
C LYS A 27 23.45 -10.79 7.99
N CYS A 28 22.15 -10.47 8.07
CA CYS A 28 21.52 -10.00 9.30
C CYS A 28 21.51 -11.11 10.36
N PRO A 29 22.13 -10.91 11.54
CA PRO A 29 22.13 -11.91 12.61
C PRO A 29 20.71 -12.24 13.11
N HIS A 30 19.82 -11.25 13.04
CA HIS A 30 18.44 -11.35 13.53
C HIS A 30 17.44 -11.71 12.43
N ARG A 31 17.90 -12.19 11.27
CA ARG A 31 17.04 -12.52 10.10
C ARG A 31 15.92 -13.49 10.47
N ASN A 32 16.22 -14.45 11.33
CA ASN A 32 15.29 -15.51 11.76
C ASN A 32 14.87 -15.35 13.23
N CYS A 33 15.03 -14.16 13.82
CA CYS A 33 14.65 -13.94 15.21
C CYS A 33 13.12 -13.98 15.38
N ILE A 34 12.66 -14.67 16.42
CA ILE A 34 11.24 -14.86 16.76
C ILE A 34 10.79 -14.08 18.01
N CYS A 35 11.58 -13.13 18.49
CA CYS A 35 11.19 -12.29 19.62
C CYS A 35 9.94 -11.45 19.29
N SER A 36 9.21 -10.98 20.30
CA SER A 36 7.96 -10.25 20.13
C SER A 36 8.09 -9.03 19.21
N LEU A 37 9.18 -8.28 19.30
CA LEU A 37 9.45 -7.11 18.44
C LEU A 37 9.68 -7.51 16.97
N CYS A 38 10.44 -8.56 16.71
CA CYS A 38 10.69 -9.06 15.35
C CYS A 38 9.43 -9.72 14.76
N ALA A 39 8.65 -10.44 15.56
CA ALA A 39 7.36 -10.98 15.15
C ALA A 39 6.38 -9.87 14.74
N LEU A 40 6.30 -8.78 15.51
CA LEU A 40 5.50 -7.60 15.16
C LEU A 40 5.99 -6.97 13.84
N ASN A 41 7.30 -6.86 13.64
CA ASN A 41 7.87 -6.34 12.39
C ASN A 41 7.46 -7.18 11.17
N THR A 42 7.48 -8.50 11.29
CA THR A 42 7.05 -9.42 10.23
C THR A 42 5.57 -9.25 9.90
N LYS A 43 4.71 -9.16 10.92
CA LYS A 43 3.26 -8.90 10.73
C LYS A 43 3.02 -7.58 10.00
N ARG A 44 3.71 -6.51 10.43
CA ARG A 44 3.63 -5.19 9.77
C ARG A 44 4.02 -5.27 8.29
N ARG A 45 5.11 -5.98 7.95
CA ARG A 45 5.52 -6.14 6.55
C ARG A 45 4.50 -6.88 5.70
N ALA A 46 3.82 -7.88 6.27
CA ALA A 46 2.74 -8.59 5.59
C ALA A 46 1.55 -7.65 5.30
N LEU A 47 1.15 -6.84 6.28
CA LEU A 47 0.10 -5.83 6.09
C LEU A 47 0.48 -4.81 5.02
N ASP A 48 1.70 -4.27 5.05
CA ASP A 48 2.17 -3.33 4.03
C ASP A 48 2.15 -3.95 2.62
N GLN A 49 2.41 -5.25 2.50
CA GLN A 49 2.38 -5.96 1.22
C GLN A 49 0.95 -6.08 0.71
N ILE A 50 0.00 -6.43 1.57
CA ILE A 50 -1.43 -6.50 1.24
C ILE A 50 -1.93 -5.12 0.81
N GLU A 51 -1.61 -4.07 1.56
CA GLU A 51 -2.01 -2.69 1.23
C GLU A 51 -1.49 -2.27 -0.16
N ARG A 52 -0.23 -2.58 -0.47
CA ARG A 52 0.35 -2.30 -1.79
C ARG A 52 -0.36 -3.08 -2.91
N GLN A 53 -0.70 -4.35 -2.68
CA GLN A 53 -1.46 -5.15 -3.65
C GLN A 53 -2.84 -4.56 -3.92
N LEU A 54 -3.57 -4.15 -2.87
CA LEU A 54 -4.87 -3.50 -3.00
C LEU A 54 -4.78 -2.16 -3.73
N LYS A 55 -3.76 -1.35 -3.41
CA LYS A 55 -3.53 -0.06 -4.09
C LYS A 55 -3.26 -0.24 -5.57
N ASN A 56 -2.43 -1.23 -5.93
CA ASN A 56 -2.11 -1.53 -7.31
C ASN A 56 -3.35 -2.04 -8.05
N ALA A 57 -4.08 -3.03 -7.50
CA ALA A 57 -5.30 -3.56 -8.10
C ALA A 57 -6.39 -2.47 -8.30
N SER A 58 -6.55 -1.56 -7.34
CA SER A 58 -7.48 -0.43 -7.47
C SER A 58 -7.04 0.59 -8.53
N ASN A 59 -5.75 0.65 -8.85
CA ASN A 59 -5.23 1.53 -9.91
C ASN A 59 -5.51 0.94 -11.31
N GLU A 60 -5.53 -0.39 -11.43
CA GLU A 60 -5.86 -1.12 -12.66
C GLU A 60 -7.36 -0.92 -13.01
N VAL A 61 -8.25 -0.98 -12.00
CA VAL A 61 -9.69 -0.71 -12.18
C VAL A 61 -9.98 0.74 -12.59
N LYS A 62 -9.12 1.69 -12.19
CA LYS A 62 -9.26 3.10 -12.58
C LYS A 62 -8.82 3.39 -14.02
N GLY A 63 -8.08 2.47 -14.65
CA GLY A 63 -7.64 2.56 -16.05
C GLY A 63 -8.72 2.19 -17.07
N GLU A 64 -9.68 1.34 -16.69
CA GLU A 64 -10.77 0.91 -17.58
C GLU A 64 -11.99 1.84 -17.52
N VAL A 65 -12.23 2.49 -16.37
CA VAL A 65 -13.39 3.40 -16.19
C VAL A 65 -13.24 4.74 -16.93
N ILE A 66 -12.05 5.09 -17.42
CA ILE A 66 -11.82 6.34 -18.17
C ILE A 66 -12.21 6.21 -19.66
N ALA A 67 -12.47 5.00 -20.17
CA ALA A 67 -12.76 4.78 -21.59
C ALA A 67 -14.26 4.75 -21.96
N THR A 68 -15.20 5.15 -21.10
CA THR A 68 -16.65 5.11 -21.46
C THR A 68 -17.48 6.35 -21.08
N THR A 69 -16.86 7.45 -20.67
CA THR A 69 -17.56 8.75 -20.60
C THR A 69 -17.06 9.69 -21.68
N ALA A 70 -17.43 9.38 -22.93
CA ALA A 70 -17.58 10.37 -24.00
C ALA A 70 -19.08 10.46 -24.33
N CYS A 71 -19.60 11.67 -24.16
CA CYS A 71 -20.98 12.11 -24.35
C CYS A 71 -21.49 11.90 -25.79
N ASP A 72 -22.78 11.58 -25.93
CA ASP A 72 -23.62 12.33 -26.88
C ASP A 72 -25.10 12.29 -26.45
N GLY A 73 -25.70 13.46 -26.33
CA GLY A 73 -27.07 13.66 -25.88
C GLY A 73 -28.08 13.52 -27.02
N THR A 74 -29.27 13.02 -26.69
CA THR A 74 -30.50 13.34 -27.44
C THR A 74 -31.64 13.55 -26.45
N VAL A 75 -32.27 14.71 -26.54
CA VAL A 75 -33.45 15.15 -25.79
C VAL A 75 -34.70 14.58 -26.46
N THR A 76 -35.62 13.93 -25.74
CA THR A 76 -37.04 13.91 -26.11
C THR A 76 -37.96 13.99 -24.88
N SER A 77 -38.66 15.12 -24.85
CA SER A 77 -39.93 15.45 -24.21
C SER A 77 -40.77 14.29 -23.64
N GLY A 78 -41.09 14.36 -22.35
CA GLY A 78 -42.16 13.61 -21.70
C GLY A 78 -43.08 14.57 -20.93
N HIS A 79 -44.22 14.90 -21.56
CA HIS A 79 -45.26 15.76 -21.00
C HIS A 79 -46.04 15.01 -19.90
N LEU A 80 -46.15 15.66 -18.73
CA LEU A 80 -47.30 15.67 -17.82
C LEU A 80 -47.58 14.45 -16.90
N ALA A 81 -47.35 14.65 -15.60
CA ALA A 81 -48.29 14.25 -14.55
C ALA A 81 -48.27 15.29 -13.43
N VAL A 82 -49.34 16.09 -13.37
CA VAL A 82 -49.65 17.08 -12.34
C VAL A 82 -49.95 16.36 -11.03
N LEU A 83 -49.25 16.72 -9.95
CA LEU A 83 -49.77 16.57 -8.58
C LEU A 83 -49.62 17.93 -7.88
N MET A 84 -50.78 18.42 -7.40
CA MET A 84 -51.05 19.64 -6.63
C MET A 84 -51.41 20.90 -7.43
#